data_AF-A0A968WMY7-F1
#
_entry.id   AF-A0A968WMY7-F1
#
_cell.length_a   1.000
_cell.length_b   1.000
_cell.length_c   1.000
_cell.angle_alpha   90.00
_cell.angle_beta   90.00
_cell.angle_gamma   90.00
#
_symmetry.space_group_name_H-M   'P 1'
#
loop_
_entity.id
_entity.type
_entity.pdbx_description
1 polymer ?
#
loop_
_entity_poly.entity_id
_entity_poly.type
_entity_poly.pdbx_seq_one_letter_code
_entity_poly.pdbx_strand_id
1 'polypeptide(L)'
;MNKNDLNNTSRNWAALESRSEENIDYSDIPPLTDEFSERATLRIPADRAHNLVQLDPDVKQWFQSQGEQYKTLINNVLRQYIAKKLSECPNHEA
;
A
#
# COMPACT_ATOMS: atom_id res chain seq x y z
N MET A 1 11.32 -2.10 3.91
CA MET A 1 11.80 -3.07 4.91
C MET A 1 13.32 -3.00 4.97
N ASN A 2 13.93 -3.09 6.15
CA ASN A 2 15.39 -3.00 6.34
C ASN A 2 16.03 -4.41 6.28
N LYS A 3 17.26 -4.52 5.76
CA LYS A 3 17.96 -5.81 5.60
C LYS A 3 18.26 -6.51 6.93
N ASN A 4 18.28 -5.75 8.03
CA ASN A 4 18.60 -6.26 9.36
C ASN A 4 17.42 -6.99 10.02
N ASP A 5 16.20 -6.86 9.50
CA ASP A 5 15.00 -7.54 10.02
C ASP A 5 14.97 -9.04 9.63
N LEU A 6 15.86 -9.48 8.74
CA LEU A 6 15.88 -10.83 8.16
C LEU A 6 16.95 -11.76 8.74
N ASN A 7 17.83 -11.27 9.62
CA ASN A 7 19.04 -12.01 10.03
C ASN A 7 18.95 -12.69 11.41
N ASN A 8 17.84 -12.52 12.14
CA ASN A 8 17.64 -13.09 13.47
C ASN A 8 16.50 -14.10 13.51
N THR A 9 16.61 -15.15 12.69
CA THR A 9 15.73 -16.31 12.87
C THR A 9 16.55 -17.56 12.64
N SER A 10 17.06 -18.13 13.73
CA SER A 10 17.52 -19.53 13.74
C SER A 10 16.29 -20.40 13.52
N ARG A 11 15.95 -20.66 12.25
CA ARG A 11 14.75 -21.41 11.87
C ARG A 11 15.14 -22.84 11.55
N ASN A 12 14.84 -23.76 12.46
CA ASN A 12 15.07 -25.18 12.25
C ASN A 12 13.92 -25.79 11.44
N TRP A 13 14.01 -25.68 10.12
CA TRP A 13 13.01 -26.18 9.18
C TRP A 13 12.85 -27.70 9.22
N ALA A 14 13.95 -28.45 9.42
CA ALA A 14 13.92 -29.91 9.47
C ALA A 14 13.12 -30.45 10.67
N ALA A 15 13.13 -29.72 11.80
CA ALA A 15 12.33 -30.06 12.97
C ALA A 15 10.83 -29.75 12.79
N LEU A 16 10.48 -28.76 11.96
CA LEU A 16 9.09 -28.46 11.62
C LEU A 16 8.51 -29.50 10.64
N GLU A 17 9.29 -29.87 9.62
CA GLU A 17 8.89 -30.85 8.60
C GLU A 17 8.67 -32.26 9.17
N SER A 18 9.39 -32.60 10.25
CA SER A 18 9.27 -33.91 10.91
C SER A 18 8.17 -33.98 11.97
N ARG A 19 7.48 -32.87 12.26
CA ARG A 19 6.37 -32.83 13.23
C ARG A 19 5.07 -33.25 12.55
N SER A 20 4.27 -34.07 13.24
CA SER A 20 2.95 -34.49 12.75
C SER A 20 1.96 -33.32 12.74
N GLU A 21 1.21 -33.19 11.64
CA GLU A 21 0.15 -32.19 11.45
C GLU A 21 -1.02 -32.38 12.42
N GLU A 22 -1.24 -33.60 12.93
CA GLU A 22 -2.30 -33.93 13.88
C GLU A 22 -2.14 -33.21 15.23
N ASN A 23 -0.94 -32.69 15.52
CA ASN A 23 -0.66 -31.91 16.72
C ASN A 23 -0.84 -30.39 16.54
N ILE A 24 -1.30 -29.93 15.36
CA ILE A 24 -1.57 -28.52 15.10
C ILE A 24 -2.92 -28.16 15.73
N ASP A 25 -2.90 -27.24 16.69
CA ASP A 25 -4.09 -26.72 17.35
C ASP A 25 -4.73 -25.59 16.53
N TYR A 26 -5.97 -25.82 16.08
CA TYR A 26 -6.77 -24.86 15.32
C TYR A 26 -7.87 -24.20 16.17
N SER A 27 -7.90 -24.41 17.49
CA SER A 27 -8.99 -23.95 18.36
C SER A 27 -9.21 -22.43 18.33
N ASP A 28 -8.16 -21.66 18.05
CA ASP A 28 -8.20 -20.18 17.97
C ASP A 28 -8.50 -19.65 16.55
N ILE A 29 -8.45 -20.52 15.52
CA ILE A 29 -8.54 -20.13 14.13
C ILE A 29 -9.77 -20.78 13.50
N PRO A 30 -10.92 -20.09 13.41
CA PRO A 30 -12.12 -20.66 12.82
C PRO A 30 -11.89 -21.03 11.35
N PRO A 31 -12.52 -22.10 10.85
CA PRO A 31 -12.40 -22.50 9.46
C PRO A 31 -12.93 -21.40 8.53
N LEU A 32 -12.21 -21.18 7.43
CA LEU A 32 -12.63 -20.27 6.35
C LEU A 32 -13.87 -20.85 5.67
N THR A 33 -15.03 -20.27 5.92
CA THR A 33 -16.30 -20.69 5.32
C THR A 33 -16.53 -20.05 3.95
N ASP A 34 -17.43 -20.63 3.15
CA ASP A 34 -17.86 -20.02 1.88
C ASP A 34 -18.43 -18.61 2.09
N GLU A 35 -19.21 -18.39 3.17
CA GLU A 35 -19.73 -17.08 3.53
C GLU A 35 -18.63 -16.02 3.80
N PHE A 36 -17.49 -16.43 4.36
CA PHE A 36 -16.34 -15.52 4.54
C PHE A 36 -15.80 -15.09 3.17
N SER A 37 -15.67 -16.03 2.25
CA SER A 37 -15.15 -15.79 0.90
C SER A 37 -16.09 -14.93 0.05
N GLU A 38 -17.40 -15.13 0.17
CA GLU A 38 -18.42 -14.32 -0.51
C GLU A 38 -18.40 -12.85 -0.06
N ARG A 39 -18.08 -12.58 1.21
CA ARG A 39 -18.02 -11.22 1.78
C ARG A 39 -16.64 -10.58 1.65
N ALA A 40 -15.62 -11.34 1.31
CA ALA A 40 -14.25 -10.85 1.20
C ALA A 40 -14.10 -9.91 0.00
N THR A 41 -13.69 -8.68 0.25
CA THR A 41 -13.35 -7.72 -0.82
C THR A 41 -11.85 -7.74 -1.07
N LEU A 42 -11.44 -8.21 -2.25
CA LEU A 42 -10.06 -8.11 -2.69
C LEU A 42 -9.71 -6.65 -2.98
N ARG A 43 -8.80 -6.06 -2.19
CA ARG A 43 -8.17 -4.77 -2.51
C ARG A 43 -6.79 -5.00 -3.07
N ILE A 44 -6.66 -4.83 -4.38
CA ILE A 44 -5.36 -4.71 -5.02
C ILE A 44 -4.86 -3.29 -4.77
N PRO A 45 -3.72 -3.09 -4.06
CA PRO A 45 -3.14 -1.77 -3.91
C PRO A 45 -2.76 -1.25 -5.30
N ALA A 46 -3.25 -0.06 -5.65
CA ALA A 46 -2.92 0.56 -6.93
C ALA A 46 -1.40 0.77 -7.05
N ASP A 47 -0.85 0.48 -8.22
CA ASP A 47 0.54 0.78 -8.53
C ASP A 47 0.82 2.26 -8.30
N ARG A 48 1.71 2.54 -7.34
CA ARG A 48 2.25 3.89 -7.17
C ARG A 48 3.31 4.09 -8.23
N ALA A 49 3.11 5.11 -9.07
CA ALA A 49 4.15 5.57 -9.97
C ALA A 49 5.37 5.97 -9.14
N HIS A 50 6.52 5.35 -9.42
CA HIS A 50 7.81 5.65 -8.77
C HIS A 50 8.57 6.79 -9.47
N ASN A 51 7.93 7.48 -10.42
CA ASN A 51 8.56 8.57 -11.15
C ASN A 51 8.87 9.73 -10.19
N LEU A 52 10.14 10.15 -10.18
CA LEU A 52 10.59 11.31 -9.41
C LEU A 52 10.12 12.58 -10.13
N VAL A 53 9.22 13.34 -9.48
CA VAL A 53 8.83 14.67 -9.94
C VAL A 53 9.83 15.68 -9.35
N GLN A 54 10.43 16.50 -10.20
CA GLN A 54 11.23 17.64 -9.76
C GLN A 54 10.28 18.75 -9.31
N LEU A 55 10.51 19.25 -8.09
CA LEU A 55 9.77 20.36 -7.50
C LEU A 55 10.77 21.47 -7.18
N ASP A 56 10.34 22.71 -7.35
CA ASP A 56 11.11 23.86 -6.89
C ASP A 56 11.38 23.80 -5.38
N PRO A 57 12.54 24.29 -4.93
CA PRO A 57 12.96 24.15 -3.53
C PRO A 57 12.02 24.88 -2.56
N ASP A 58 11.48 26.04 -2.93
CA ASP A 58 10.54 26.81 -2.11
C ASP A 58 9.20 26.08 -1.98
N VAL A 59 8.68 25.51 -3.07
CA VAL A 59 7.44 24.73 -3.07
C VAL A 59 7.60 23.51 -2.18
N LYS A 60 8.72 22.78 -2.31
CA LYS A 60 9.03 21.63 -1.46
C LYS A 60 9.08 22.02 0.01
N GLN A 61 9.76 23.12 0.35
CA GLN A 61 9.90 23.59 1.72
C GLN A 61 8.55 23.99 2.32
N TRP A 62 7.70 24.66 1.54
CA TRP A 62 6.34 25.00 1.96
C TRP A 62 5.53 23.75 2.28
N PHE A 63 5.53 22.74 1.40
CA PHE A 63 4.82 21.48 1.66
C PHE A 63 5.38 20.74 2.88
N GLN A 64 6.70 20.70 3.06
CA GLN A 64 7.33 20.10 4.24
C GLN A 64 6.91 20.78 5.55
N SER A 65 6.67 22.10 5.53
CA SER A 65 6.15 22.82 6.69
C SER A 65 4.74 22.41 7.10
N GLN A 66 3.95 21.80 6.19
CA GLN A 66 2.59 21.35 6.47
C GLN A 66 2.53 20.00 7.22
N GLY A 67 3.69 19.37 7.46
CA GLY A 67 3.84 18.19 8.30
C GLY A 67 4.29 16.92 7.56
N GLU A 68 4.36 15.81 8.30
CA GLU A 68 4.90 14.51 7.86
C GLU A 68 4.23 13.94 6.61
N GLN A 69 2.96 14.31 6.36
CA GLN A 69 2.17 13.80 5.23
C GLN A 69 2.24 14.67 3.96
N TYR A 70 3.26 15.53 3.85
CA TYR A 70 3.41 16.48 2.74
C TYR A 70 3.37 15.84 1.34
N LYS A 71 3.89 14.61 1.18
CA LYS A 71 3.85 13.88 -0.10
C LYS A 71 2.41 13.56 -0.53
N THR A 72 1.54 13.24 0.41
CA THR A 72 0.11 12.99 0.16
C THR A 72 -0.59 14.30 -0.20
N LEU A 73 -0.24 15.39 0.49
CA LEU A 73 -0.78 16.72 0.19
C LEU A 73 -0.43 17.17 -1.24
N ILE A 74 0.82 17.01 -1.65
CA ILE A 74 1.27 17.31 -3.02
C ILE A 74 0.40 16.55 -4.04
N ASN A 75 0.22 15.24 -3.85
CA ASN A 75 -0.60 14.42 -4.75
C ASN A 75 -2.06 14.89 -4.81
N ASN A 76 -2.64 15.29 -3.67
CA ASN A 76 -4.02 15.79 -3.63
C ASN A 76 -4.18 17.13 -4.36
N VAL A 77 -3.20 18.03 -4.25
CA VAL A 77 -3.20 19.31 -4.97
C VAL A 77 -3.10 19.07 -6.48
N LEU A 78 -2.20 18.19 -6.92
CA LEU A 78 -2.06 17.84 -8.33
C LEU A 78 -3.33 17.23 -8.89
N ARG A 79 -4.01 16.34 -8.15
CA ARG A 79 -5.30 15.76 -8.56
C ARG A 79 -6.40 16.82 -8.73
N GLN A 80 -6.48 17.78 -7.82
CA GLN A 80 -7.45 18.87 -7.91
C GLN A 80 -7.17 19.76 -9.12
N TYR A 81 -5.91 20.06 -9.40
CA TYR A 81 -5.53 20.82 -10.60
C TYR A 81 -5.93 20.08 -11.88
N ILE A 82 -5.66 18.77 -11.97
CA ILE A 82 -6.05 17.94 -13.11
C ILE A 82 -7.58 17.92 -13.27
N ALA A 83 -8.32 17.68 -12.18
CA ALA A 83 -9.78 17.65 -12.21
C ALA A 83 -10.37 18.98 -12.67
N LYS A 84 -9.86 20.10 -12.14
CA LYS A 84 -10.23 21.45 -12.58
C LYS A 84 -9.96 21.63 -14.06
N LYS A 85 -8.77 21.26 -14.54
CA LYS A 85 -8.42 21.36 -15.97
C LYS A 85 -9.31 20.52 -16.87
N LEU A 86 -9.68 19.32 -16.44
CA LEU A 86 -10.60 18.46 -17.18
C LEU A 86 -12.02 19.04 -17.21
N SER A 87 -12.47 19.68 -16.13
CA SER A 87 -13.77 20.36 -16.10
C SER A 87 -13.81 21.67 -16.89
N GLU A 88 -12.66 22.33 -17.07
CA GLU A 88 -12.50 23.55 -17.87
C GLU A 88 -12.44 23.28 -19.39
N CYS A 89 -12.36 22.02 -19.82
CA CYS A 89 -12.38 21.61 -21.23
C CYS A 89 -13.73 21.00 -21.63
N PRO A 90 -14.77 21.79 -21.91
CA PRO A 90 -15.93 21.29 -22.64
C PRO A 90 -15.53 21.16 -24.12
N ASN A 91 -15.56 19.94 -24.65
CA ASN A 91 -15.67 19.62 -26.08
C ASN A 91 -14.82 20.46 -27.04
N HIS A 92 -13.64 19.95 -27.41
CA HIS A 92 -13.16 20.16 -28.78
C HIS A 92 -13.30 18.83 -29.52
N GLU A 93 -14.44 18.67 -30.17
CA GLU A 93 -14.64 17.70 -31.24
C GLU A 93 -13.62 17.98 -32.36
N ALA A 94 -12.92 16.92 -32.78
CA ALA A 94 -12.41 16.72 -34.13
C ALA A 94 -12.38 15.21 -34.41
#